data_AF-A0A699SHU6-F1
#
_entry.id   AF-A0A699SHU6-F1
#
_cell.length_a   1.000
_cell.length_b   1.000
_cell.length_c   1.000
_cell.angle_alpha   90.00
_cell.angle_beta   90.00
_cell.angle_gamma   90.00
#
_symmetry.space_group_name_H-M   'P 1'
#
loop_
_entity.id
_entity.type
_entity.pdbx_description
1 polymer ?
#
loop_
_entity_poly.entity_id
_entity_poly.type
_entity_poly.pdbx_seq_one_letter_code
_entity_poly.pdbx_strand_id
1 'polypeptide(L)' 'MGSIRVVLGLAASLDLEVEQMDVKTAFLHGDLDKEIYIEQPEGFQVKGKEDYVCRLQKSLLGAGKTDPWHSNFPR' A
#
# COMPACT_ATOMS: atom_id res chain seq x y z
N MET A 1 -1.32 22.41 -17.08
CA MET A 1 0.03 21.96 -17.49
C MET A 1 0.53 20.99 -16.44
N GLY A 2 0.73 19.72 -16.81
CA GLY A 2 1.14 18.68 -15.83
C GLY A 2 2.62 18.77 -15.53
N SER A 3 2.98 18.90 -14.25
CA SER A 3 4.36 19.07 -13.75
C SER A 3 5.34 18.01 -14.28
N ILE A 4 4.89 16.77 -14.45
CA ILE A 4 5.71 15.66 -14.97
C ILE A 4 6.21 15.93 -16.40
N ARG A 5 5.37 16.50 -17.28
CA ARG A 5 5.77 16.77 -18.67
C ARG A 5 6.85 17.84 -18.76
N VAL A 6 6.82 18.80 -17.83
CA VAL A 6 7.85 19.85 -17.74
C VAL A 6 9.17 19.26 -17.26
N VAL A 7 9.14 18.41 -16.23
CA VAL A 7 10.34 17.73 -15.70
C VAL A 7 10.96 16.81 -16.76
N LEU A 8 10.16 16.01 -17.47
CA LEU A 8 10.64 15.15 -18.55
C LEU A 8 11.20 15.96 -19.73
N GLY A 9 10.55 17.08 -20.08
CA GLY A 9 11.06 17.98 -21.12
C GLY A 9 12.40 18.61 -20.76
N LEU A 10 12.60 18.98 -19.48
CA LEU A 10 13.87 19.47 -18.98
C LEU A 10 14.96 18.39 -19.01
N ALA A 11 14.65 17.17 -18.55
CA ALA A 11 15.58 16.05 -18.61
C ALA A 11 16.05 15.77 -20.05
N ALA A 12 15.11 15.75 -21.00
CA ALA A 12 15.43 15.58 -22.42
C ALA A 12 16.27 16.74 -22.98
N SER A 13 16.01 17.99 -22.58
CA SER A 13 16.79 19.15 -23.04
C SER A 13 18.22 19.20 -22.47
N LEU A 14 18.45 18.53 -21.34
CA LEU A 14 19.73 18.48 -20.64
C LEU A 14 20.47 17.15 -20.85
N ASP A 15 19.95 16.28 -21.72
CA ASP A 15 20.48 14.94 -21.99
C ASP A 15 20.68 14.10 -20.72
N LEU A 16 19.73 14.22 -19.78
CA LEU A 16 19.75 13.50 -18.50
C LEU A 16 19.05 12.16 -18.62
N GLU A 17 19.66 11.14 -18.02
CA GLU A 17 19.04 9.82 -17.88
C GLU A 17 17.91 9.85 -16.84
N VAL A 18 16.78 9.26 -17.20
CA VAL A 18 15.60 9.17 -16.33
C VAL A 18 15.36 7.71 -15.98
N GLU A 19 15.58 7.37 -14.72
CA GLU A 19 15.23 6.07 -14.18
C GLU A 19 13.93 6.14 -13.38
N GLN A 20 13.06 5.15 -13.55
CA GLN A 20 11.87 5.00 -12.73
C GLN A 20 12.19 4.07 -11.56
N MET A 21 12.08 4.60 -10.34
CA MET A 21 12.13 3.79 -9.13
C MET A 21 10.71 3.45 -8.69
N ASP A 22 10.34 2.17 -8.77
CA ASP A 22 9.13 1.64 -8.14
C ASP A 22 9.38 1.49 -6.63
N VAL A 23 8.81 2.41 -5.85
CA VAL A 23 8.93 2.37 -4.39
C VAL A 23 7.87 1.43 -3.83
N LYS A 24 8.24 0.15 -3.67
CA LYS A 24 7.40 -0.86 -2.98
C LYS A 24 7.01 -0.46 -1.55
N THR A 25 7.68 0.52 -0.95
CA THR A 25 7.41 0.97 0.42
C THR A 25 6.13 1.79 0.56
N ALA A 26 5.50 2.22 -0.55
CA ALA A 26 4.23 2.97 -0.49
C ALA A 26 3.12 2.19 0.25
N PHE A 27 3.20 0.86 0.33
CA PHE A 27 2.24 0.05 1.10
C PHE A 27 2.21 0.34 2.61
N LEU A 28 3.17 1.06 3.21
CA LEU A 28 3.21 1.21 4.67
C LEU A 28 3.50 2.65 5.11
N HIS A 29 3.02 3.66 4.39
CA HIS A 29 3.34 5.05 4.73
C HIS A 29 2.15 5.99 4.89
N GLY A 30 0.91 5.56 4.64
CA GLY A 30 -0.24 6.38 5.01
C GLY A 30 -0.63 6.15 6.46
N ASP A 31 -1.00 7.22 7.15
CA ASP A 31 -1.64 7.12 8.46
C ASP A 31 -3.00 6.43 8.32
N LEU A 32 -3.39 5.70 9.36
CA LEU A 32 -4.69 5.06 9.43
C LEU A 32 -5.69 6.04 10.04
N ASP A 33 -6.65 6.51 9.25
CA ASP A 33 -7.76 7.32 9.76
C ASP A 33 -8.68 6.53 10.71
N LYS A 34 -8.64 5.19 10.63
CA LYS A 34 -9.46 4.27 11.44
C LYS A 34 -8.63 3.07 11.88
N GLU A 35 -8.91 2.55 13.07
CA GLU A 35 -8.34 1.27 13.50
C GLU A 35 -8.93 0.14 12.65
N ILE A 36 -8.05 -0.61 12.00
CA ILE A 36 -8.42 -1.76 11.16
C ILE A 36 -7.86 -3.02 11.80
N TYR A 37 -8.71 -4.02 11.94
CA TYR A 37 -8.35 -5.36 12.38
C TYR A 37 -8.55 -6.33 11.21
N ILE A 38 -7.61 -7.27 11.03
CA ILE A 38 -7.66 -8.32 10.02
C ILE A 38 -7.46 -9.68 10.67
N GLU A 39 -7.98 -10.74 10.05
CA GLU A 39 -7.71 -12.10 10.49
C GLU A 39 -6.20 -12.43 10.43
N GLN A 40 -5.78 -13.42 11.21
CA GLN A 40 -4.40 -13.87 11.19
C GLN A 40 -4.04 -14.43 9.80
N PRO A 41 -3.02 -13.88 9.12
CA PRO A 41 -2.62 -14.36 7.81
C PRO A 41 -2.15 -15.82 7.89
N GLU A 42 -2.32 -16.54 6.80
CA GLU A 42 -1.88 -17.92 6.67
C GLU A 42 -0.37 -18.02 6.98
N GLY A 43 0.00 -18.95 7.86
CA GLY A 43 1.38 -19.12 8.35
C GLY A 43 1.78 -18.23 9.53
N PHE A 44 0.95 -17.27 9.96
CA PHE A 44 1.16 -16.45 11.17
C PHE A 44 0.20 -16.78 12.31
N GLN A 45 -0.69 -17.76 12.12
CA GLN A 45 -1.67 -18.18 13.12
C GLN A 45 -0.98 -18.78 14.36
N VAL A 46 -1.35 -18.27 15.53
CA VAL A 46 -0.84 -18.78 16.81
C VAL A 46 -1.75 -19.91 17.31
N LYS A 47 -1.18 -21.11 17.52
CA LYS A 47 -1.91 -22.27 18.05
C LYS A 47 -2.57 -21.94 19.40
N GLY A 48 -3.86 -22.26 19.54
CA GLY A 48 -4.67 -21.99 20.71
C GLY A 48 -5.14 -20.53 20.84
N LYS A 49 -4.93 -19.72 19.80
CA LYS A 49 -5.35 -18.32 19.69
C LYS A 49 -5.88 -18.04 18.28
N GLU A 50 -6.58 -19.01 17.72
CA GLU A 50 -7.13 -18.96 16.37
C GLU A 50 -8.14 -17.81 16.19
N ASP A 51 -8.75 -17.36 17.29
CA ASP A 51 -9.70 -16.24 17.36
C ASP A 51 -9.04 -14.85 17.36
N TYR A 52 -7.70 -14.78 17.39
CA TYR A 52 -7.01 -13.49 17.43
C TYR A 52 -7.06 -12.79 16.07
N VAL A 53 -7.07 -11.46 16.13
CA VAL A 53 -7.00 -10.57 14.98
C VAL A 53 -5.74 -9.70 15.04
N CYS A 54 -5.18 -9.38 13.88
CA CYS A 54 -4.04 -8.47 13.76
C CYS A 54 -4.54 -7.04 13.60
N ARG A 55 -3.96 -6.10 14.36
CA ARG A 55 -4.23 -4.66 14.19
C ARG A 55 -3.26 -4.07 13.19
N LEU A 56 -3.78 -3.47 12.13
CA LEU A 56 -2.97 -2.78 11.14
C LEU A 56 -2.43 -1.47 11.75
N GLN A 57 -1.13 -1.21 11.62
CA GLN A 57 -0.48 0.00 12.16
C GLN A 57 -0.27 1.11 11.12
N LYS A 58 -0.26 0.77 9.83
CA LYS A 58 -0.08 1.72 8.73
C LYS A 58 -0.97 1.35 7.56
N SER A 59 -1.45 2.34 6.83
CA SER A 59 -2.37 2.11 5.73
C SER A 59 -1.65 1.55 4.52
N LEU A 60 -2.28 0.56 3.89
CA LEU A 60 -1.87 -0.01 2.62
C LEU A 60 -2.34 0.94 1.51
N LEU A 61 -1.42 1.71 0.88
CA LEU A 61 -1.77 2.56 -0.26
C LEU A 61 -2.33 1.67 -1.39
N GLY A 62 -3.63 1.77 -1.60
CA GLY A 62 -4.41 0.83 -2.42
C GLY A 62 -5.73 0.40 -1.78
N ALA A 63 -5.96 0.68 -0.50
CA ALA A 63 -7.30 0.65 0.11
C ALA A 63 -8.14 1.86 -0.38
N GLY A 64 -8.27 2.00 -1.70
CA GLY A 64 -9.20 2.95 -2.30
C GLY A 64 -10.62 2.49 -2.04
N LYS A 65 -11.24 2.98 -0.95
CA LYS A 65 -12.66 2.75 -0.63
C LYS A 65 -13.09 1.28 -0.59
N THR A 66 -12.19 0.35 -0.33
CA THR A 66 -12.61 -1.01 -0.01
C THR A 66 -12.97 -1.00 1.46
N ASP A 67 -14.26 -1.15 1.77
CA ASP A 67 -14.68 -1.53 3.12
C ASP A 67 -13.75 -2.66 3.58
N PRO A 68 -13.20 -2.62 4.81
CA PRO A 68 -12.25 -3.62 5.31
C PRO A 68 -12.75 -5.07 5.21
N TRP A 69 -14.05 -5.25 4.99
CA TRP A 69 -14.73 -6.52 4.76
C TRP A 69 -14.52 -7.12 3.36
N HIS A 70 -14.06 -6.34 2.37
CA HIS A 70 -14.16 -6.74 0.95
C HIS A 70 -12.82 -6.99 0.25
N SER A 71 -11.72 -7.24 0.98
CA SER A 71 -10.49 -7.77 0.39
C SER A 71 -10.45 -9.30 0.50
N ASN A 72 -10.86 -9.97 -0.58
CA ASN A 72 -10.65 -11.39 -0.90
C ASN A 72 -11.15 -12.44 0.12
N PHE A 73 -12.44 -12.75 0.05
CA PHE A 73 -12.93 -14.10 0.33
C PHE A 73 -13.05 -14.86 -1.01
N PRO A 74 -12.21 -15.88 -1.28
CA PRO A 74 -12.56 -16.88 -2.30
C PRO A 74 -13.80 -17.63 -1.81
N ARG A 75 -14.74 -17.91 -2.73
CA ARG A 75 -15.91 -18.76 -2.47
C ARG A 75 -15.51 -20.18 -2.06
#